data_AF-A0A396JHY2-F1
#
_entry.id   AF-A0A396JHY2-F1
#
_cell.length_a   1.000
_cell.length_b   1.000
_cell.length_c   1.000
_cell.angle_alpha   90.00
_cell.angle_beta   90.00
_cell.angle_gamma   90.00
#
_symmetry.space_group_name_H-M   'P 1'
#
loop_
_entity.id
_entity.type
_entity.pdbx_description
1 polymer ?
#
loop_
_entity_poly.entity_id
_entity_poly.type
_entity_poly.pdbx_seq_one_letter_code
_entity_poly.pdbx_strand_id
1 'polypeptide(L)'
;MKVTSDMIHKMHQEAEKVWIHELVKVIKETNEPFLNLIYDSDPLEKIFWDNVVLVGDAAHPITPHCIGSTNMSILDAAVLGKCLEKWGPEKVESALEEYQFIRLPVTSNQVLYARCLGRLKQGLVLPDRHPLDPKLANPEDYQDLLLRNTPFFYDVPSLFALILSSI
;
A
#
# COMPACT_ATOMS: atom_id res chain seq x y z
N MET A 1 12.30 4.06 18.19
CA MET A 1 12.63 3.47 19.51
C MET A 1 13.96 2.75 19.39
N LYS A 2 14.91 2.93 20.32
CA LYS A 2 16.19 2.21 20.25
C LYS A 2 15.97 0.76 20.70
N VAL A 3 16.36 -0.21 19.88
CA VAL A 3 16.29 -1.64 20.22
C VAL A 3 17.39 -1.94 21.25
N THR A 4 17.02 -2.59 22.36
CA THR A 4 17.97 -2.97 23.41
C THR A 4 18.56 -4.35 23.15
N SER A 5 19.72 -4.65 23.75
CA SER A 5 20.33 -5.98 23.68
C SER A 5 19.40 -7.08 24.20
N ASP A 6 18.61 -6.80 25.24
CA ASP A 6 17.62 -7.75 25.77
C ASP A 6 16.50 -8.05 24.76
N MET A 7 16.05 -7.04 24.00
CA MET A 7 15.07 -7.24 22.93
C MET A 7 15.63 -8.12 21.81
N ILE A 8 16.89 -7.91 21.43
CA ILE A 8 17.58 -8.72 20.41
C ILE A 8 17.74 -10.16 20.88
N HIS A 9 18.17 -10.35 22.14
CA HIS A 9 18.32 -11.68 22.72
C HIS A 9 16.98 -12.43 22.73
N LYS A 10 15.91 -11.76 23.17
CA LYS A 10 14.56 -12.32 23.16
C LYS A 10 14.09 -12.66 21.73
N MET A 11 14.33 -11.77 20.76
CA MET A 11 14.01 -12.01 19.36
C MET A 11 14.69 -13.27 18.83
N HIS A 12 15.98 -13.48 19.14
CA HIS A 12 16.71 -14.68 18.74
C HIS A 12 16.16 -15.95 19.39
N GLN A 13 15.84 -15.91 20.69
CA GLN A 13 15.24 -17.05 21.40
C GLN A 13 13.86 -17.42 20.85
N GLU A 14 13.02 -16.44 20.52
CA GLU A 14 11.71 -16.71 19.93
C GLU A 14 11.84 -17.23 18.49
N ALA A 15 12.80 -16.72 17.72
CA ALA A 15 13.02 -17.18 16.36
C ALA A 15 13.34 -18.69 16.29
N GLU A 16 14.18 -19.19 17.21
CA GLU A 16 14.53 -20.62 17.31
C GLU A 16 13.33 -21.54 17.59
N LYS A 17 12.27 -21.02 18.21
CA LYS A 17 11.07 -21.81 18.55
C LYS A 17 10.08 -21.88 17.40
N VAL A 18 10.06 -20.86 16.54
CA VAL A 18 9.00 -20.64 15.55
C VAL A 18 9.46 -20.97 14.13
N TRP A 19 10.71 -20.62 13.79
CA TRP A 19 11.19 -20.65 12.41
C TRP A 19 12.14 -21.81 12.13
N ILE A 20 12.22 -22.18 10.85
CA ILE A 20 13.21 -23.15 10.36
C ILE A 20 14.64 -22.58 10.49
N HIS A 21 15.62 -23.49 10.55
CA HIS A 21 17.02 -23.18 10.81
C HIS A 21 17.60 -22.08 9.89
N GLU A 22 17.26 -22.10 8.61
CA GLU A 22 17.74 -21.13 7.62
C GLU A 22 17.28 -19.70 7.92
N LEU A 23 16.01 -19.53 8.34
CA LEU A 23 15.45 -18.23 8.70
C LEU A 23 16.02 -17.73 10.04
N VAL A 24 16.20 -18.64 11.01
CA VAL A 24 16.86 -18.30 12.28
C VAL A 24 18.27 -17.75 12.04
N LYS A 25 19.03 -18.37 11.12
CA LYS A 25 20.35 -17.88 10.75
C LYS A 25 20.30 -16.45 10.21
N VAL A 26 19.41 -16.18 9.24
CA VAL A 26 19.25 -14.82 8.67
C VAL A 26 18.91 -13.78 9.75
N ILE A 27 18.01 -14.12 10.67
CA ILE A 27 17.64 -13.23 11.78
C ILE A 27 18.86 -12.93 12.65
N LYS A 28 19.67 -13.95 13.00
CA LYS A 28 20.86 -13.79 13.85
C LYS A 28 22.01 -13.01 13.19
N GLU A 29 22.12 -13.04 11.86
CA GLU A 29 23.10 -12.23 11.12
C GLU A 29 22.74 -10.72 11.12
N THR A 30 21.52 -10.36 11.53
CA THR A 30 21.10 -8.97 11.68
C THR A 30 21.53 -8.42 13.05
N ASN A 31 22.79 -8.00 13.16
CA ASN A 31 23.40 -7.58 14.43
C ASN A 31 22.73 -6.35 15.09
N GLU A 32 22.26 -5.40 14.28
CA GLU A 32 21.67 -4.14 14.74
C GLU A 32 20.28 -3.93 14.10
N PRO A 33 19.27 -4.71 14.51
CA PRO A 33 17.93 -4.56 13.98
C PRO A 33 17.32 -3.24 14.48
N PHE A 34 16.46 -2.66 13.65
CA PHE A 34 15.65 -1.51 14.02
C PHE A 34 14.17 -1.89 14.02
N LEU A 35 13.39 -1.22 14.88
CA LEU A 35 11.95 -1.38 14.89
C LEU A 35 11.31 -0.30 14.02
N ASN A 36 10.62 -0.73 12.96
CA ASN A 36 9.78 0.14 12.15
C ASN A 36 8.31 -0.11 12.50
N LEU A 37 7.63 0.92 12.97
CA LEU A 37 6.19 0.86 13.22
C LEU A 37 5.46 1.22 11.93
N ILE A 38 4.64 0.29 11.45
CA ILE A 38 3.88 0.46 10.20
C ILE A 38 2.54 1.08 10.55
N TYR A 39 2.24 2.23 9.93
CA TYR A 39 0.98 2.93 10.04
C TYR A 39 0.36 3.14 8.66
N ASP A 40 -0.95 3.12 8.61
CA ASP A 40 -1.76 3.62 7.50
C ASP A 40 -2.94 4.44 8.07
N SER A 41 -3.80 4.97 7.22
CA SER A 41 -5.02 5.66 7.65
C SER A 41 -6.23 5.18 6.89
N ASP A 42 -7.43 5.39 7.43
CA ASP A 42 -8.63 5.24 6.61
C ASP A 42 -8.59 6.22 5.43
N PRO A 43 -9.15 5.84 4.27
CA PRO A 43 -9.12 6.71 3.11
C PRO A 43 -9.83 8.04 3.36
N LEU A 44 -9.26 9.12 2.84
CA LEU A 44 -9.87 10.45 2.92
C LEU A 44 -11.15 10.53 2.08
N GLU A 45 -12.09 11.38 2.48
CA GLU A 45 -13.29 11.68 1.67
C GLU A 45 -13.03 12.77 0.63
N LYS A 46 -12.00 13.59 0.85
CA LYS A 46 -11.59 14.70 -0.01
C LYS A 46 -10.08 14.90 0.08
N ILE A 47 -9.42 15.24 -1.03
CA ILE A 47 -7.97 15.44 -1.14
C ILE A 47 -7.57 16.79 -1.73
N PHE A 48 -8.52 17.67 -2.07
CA PHE A 48 -8.23 19.04 -2.48
C PHE A 48 -9.15 20.08 -1.85
N TRP A 49 -8.65 21.30 -1.69
CA TRP A 49 -9.38 22.46 -1.19
C TRP A 49 -8.82 23.71 -1.88
N ASP A 50 -9.69 24.47 -2.54
CA ASP A 50 -9.32 25.64 -3.33
C ASP A 50 -8.21 25.32 -4.35
N ASN A 51 -7.00 25.81 -4.11
CA ASN A 51 -5.81 25.60 -4.94
C ASN A 51 -4.76 24.69 -4.28
N VAL A 52 -5.13 23.94 -3.23
CA VAL A 52 -4.28 23.01 -2.50
C VAL A 52 -4.75 21.58 -2.71
N VAL A 53 -3.82 20.66 -2.96
CA VAL A 53 -4.10 19.24 -3.15
C VAL A 53 -3.10 18.38 -2.38
N LEU A 54 -3.57 17.29 -1.79
CA LEU A 54 -2.76 16.26 -1.16
C LEU A 54 -2.41 15.18 -2.20
N VAL A 55 -1.16 14.72 -2.19
CA VAL A 55 -0.64 13.68 -3.07
C VAL A 55 0.28 12.73 -2.28
N GLY A 56 0.52 11.53 -2.80
CA GLY A 56 1.38 10.55 -2.15
C GLY A 56 0.88 10.16 -0.74
N ASP A 57 1.81 9.84 0.16
CA ASP A 57 1.50 9.44 1.53
C ASP A 57 0.73 10.51 2.35
N ALA A 58 0.70 11.77 1.91
CA ALA A 58 -0.14 12.79 2.54
C ALA A 58 -1.63 12.61 2.23
N ALA A 59 -1.96 11.98 1.09
CA ALA A 59 -3.32 11.66 0.69
C ALA A 59 -3.72 10.21 1.00
N HIS A 60 -2.77 9.27 0.88
CA HIS A 60 -3.07 7.83 0.95
C HIS A 60 -1.93 7.03 1.60
N PRO A 61 -1.61 7.28 2.88
CA PRO A 61 -0.61 6.48 3.59
C PRO A 61 -1.06 5.01 3.62
N ILE A 62 -0.15 4.11 3.24
CA ILE A 62 -0.46 2.71 2.94
C ILE A 62 0.53 1.76 3.61
N THR A 63 0.05 0.59 4.03
CA THR A 63 0.94 -0.48 4.51
C THR A 63 1.81 -1.05 3.37
N PRO A 64 3.04 -1.53 3.64
CA PRO A 64 3.98 -1.90 2.58
C PRO A 64 3.65 -3.22 1.87
N HIS A 65 2.55 -3.89 2.24
CA HIS A 65 2.27 -5.27 1.86
C HIS A 65 1.93 -5.47 0.38
N CYS A 66 1.59 -4.39 -0.34
CA CYS A 66 1.39 -4.36 -1.79
C CYS A 66 2.57 -3.81 -2.59
N ILE A 67 3.62 -3.29 -1.93
CA ILE A 67 4.81 -2.73 -2.60
C ILE A 67 4.44 -1.61 -3.61
N GLY A 68 3.51 -0.72 -3.22
CA GLY A 68 2.85 0.21 -4.15
C GLY A 68 3.01 1.71 -3.91
N SER A 69 3.38 2.17 -2.70
CA SER A 69 3.31 3.61 -2.32
C SER A 69 4.02 4.54 -3.32
N THR A 70 5.26 4.22 -3.72
CA THR A 70 6.00 5.04 -4.70
C THR A 70 5.30 5.08 -6.04
N ASN A 71 4.78 3.95 -6.52
CA ASN A 71 4.06 3.88 -7.79
C ASN A 71 2.77 4.70 -7.76
N MET A 72 2.05 4.66 -6.63
CA MET A 72 0.84 5.47 -6.41
C MET A 72 1.16 6.97 -6.47
N SER A 73 2.26 7.40 -5.84
CA SER A 73 2.72 8.79 -5.85
C SER A 73 3.16 9.26 -7.25
N ILE A 74 3.83 8.40 -8.01
CA ILE A 74 4.19 8.69 -9.41
C ILE A 74 2.94 8.84 -10.27
N LEU A 75 1.95 7.97 -10.09
CA LEU A 75 0.67 8.07 -10.79
C LEU A 75 -0.07 9.35 -10.42
N ASP A 76 -0.03 9.78 -9.16
CA ASP A 76 -0.62 11.06 -8.75
C ASP A 76 0.00 12.23 -9.52
N ALA A 77 1.33 12.29 -9.61
CA ALA A 77 2.01 13.34 -10.35
C ALA A 77 1.62 13.34 -11.85
N ALA A 78 1.52 12.15 -12.46
CA ALA A 78 1.11 12.01 -13.84
C ALA A 78 -0.34 12.47 -14.09
N VAL A 79 -1.29 12.04 -13.25
CA VAL A 79 -2.70 12.47 -13.35
C VAL A 79 -2.84 13.96 -13.09
N LEU A 80 -2.24 14.46 -12.02
CA LEU A 80 -2.31 15.88 -11.66
C LEU A 80 -1.74 16.76 -12.78
N GLY A 81 -0.58 16.39 -13.33
CA GLY A 81 0.03 17.09 -14.46
C GLY A 81 -0.89 17.17 -15.68
N LYS A 82 -1.56 16.05 -16.02
CA LYS A 82 -2.52 16.01 -17.13
C LYS A 82 -3.79 16.81 -16.88
N CYS A 83 -4.34 16.79 -15.66
CA CYS A 83 -5.48 17.63 -15.31
C CYS A 83 -5.11 19.12 -15.41
N LEU A 84 -3.94 19.51 -14.89
CA LEU A 84 -3.48 20.90 -14.97
C LEU A 84 -3.23 21.35 -16.42
N GLU A 85 -2.63 20.49 -17.25
CA GLU A 85 -2.42 20.73 -18.69
C GLU A 85 -3.76 20.95 -19.42
N LYS A 86 -4.75 20.10 -19.16
CA LYS A 86 -6.08 20.14 -19.80
C LYS A 86 -6.87 21.41 -19.48
N TRP A 87 -6.90 21.81 -18.21
CA TRP A 87 -7.73 22.93 -17.75
C TRP A 87 -7.03 24.29 -17.84
N GLY A 88 -5.69 24.29 -17.76
CA GLY A 88 -4.88 25.50 -17.76
C GLY A 88 -4.86 26.25 -16.42
N PRO A 89 -3.99 27.27 -16.29
CA PRO A 89 -3.71 27.95 -15.02
C PRO A 89 -4.88 28.81 -14.50
N GLU A 90 -5.85 29.16 -15.34
CA GLU A 90 -7.03 29.94 -14.93
C GLU A 90 -8.13 29.08 -14.30
N LYS A 91 -8.05 27.75 -14.45
CA LYS A 91 -9.07 26.79 -13.99
C LYS A 91 -8.48 25.69 -13.10
N VAL A 92 -7.59 26.09 -12.18
CA VAL A 92 -6.92 25.16 -11.26
C VAL A 92 -7.91 24.34 -10.44
N GLU A 93 -8.97 24.96 -9.92
CA GLU A 93 -9.97 24.26 -9.10
C GLU A 93 -10.63 23.11 -9.90
N SER A 94 -11.01 23.35 -11.16
CA SER A 94 -11.55 22.30 -12.04
C SER A 94 -10.53 21.20 -12.34
N ALA A 95 -9.24 21.53 -12.44
CA ALA A 95 -8.18 20.54 -12.58
C ALA A 95 -8.05 19.65 -11.34
N LEU A 96 -8.10 20.25 -10.15
CA LEU A 96 -8.00 19.54 -8.87
C LEU A 96 -9.24 18.68 -8.60
N GLU A 97 -10.42 19.15 -9.00
CA GLU A 97 -11.67 18.38 -8.94
C GLU A 97 -11.59 17.13 -9.83
N GLU A 98 -11.13 17.28 -11.07
CA GLU A 98 -10.93 16.14 -11.97
C GLU A 98 -9.86 15.17 -11.43
N TYR A 99 -8.74 15.70 -10.93
CA TYR A 99 -7.69 14.89 -10.30
C TYR A 99 -8.26 14.04 -9.15
N GLN A 100 -9.02 14.65 -8.24
CA GLN A 100 -9.65 13.93 -7.14
C GLN A 100 -10.63 12.87 -7.64
N PHE A 101 -11.49 13.21 -8.60
CA PHE A 101 -12.46 12.28 -9.17
C PHE A 101 -11.79 11.02 -9.71
N ILE A 102 -10.60 11.14 -10.29
CA ILE A 102 -9.83 10.03 -10.84
C ILE A 102 -9.07 9.26 -9.76
N ARG A 103 -8.33 9.95 -8.88
CA ARG A 103 -7.36 9.32 -7.98
C ARG A 103 -7.95 8.84 -6.68
N LEU A 104 -8.96 9.53 -6.13
CA LEU A 104 -9.48 9.20 -4.82
C LEU A 104 -10.06 7.77 -4.74
N PRO A 105 -10.94 7.32 -5.67
CA PRO A 105 -11.48 5.95 -5.58
C PRO A 105 -10.41 4.86 -5.70
N VAL A 106 -9.40 5.09 -6.55
CA VAL A 106 -8.31 4.14 -6.80
C VAL A 106 -7.41 4.02 -5.57
N THR A 107 -6.93 5.14 -5.05
CA THR A 107 -6.01 5.17 -3.90
C THR A 107 -6.69 4.65 -2.63
N SER A 108 -7.96 4.99 -2.41
CA SER A 108 -8.78 4.44 -1.33
C SER A 108 -8.87 2.91 -1.37
N ASN A 109 -9.12 2.34 -2.55
CA ASN A 109 -9.16 0.88 -2.71
C ASN A 109 -7.79 0.24 -2.44
N GLN A 110 -6.72 0.84 -2.94
CA GLN A 110 -5.35 0.35 -2.74
C GLN A 110 -4.95 0.34 -1.26
N VAL A 111 -5.26 1.40 -0.51
CA VAL A 111 -4.99 1.47 0.94
C VAL A 111 -5.68 0.33 1.69
N LEU A 112 -7.00 0.19 1.48
CA LEU A 112 -7.79 -0.85 2.15
C LEU A 112 -7.35 -2.26 1.76
N TYR A 113 -7.03 -2.47 0.49
CA TYR A 113 -6.55 -3.76 0.01
C TYR A 113 -5.18 -4.11 0.62
N ALA A 114 -4.24 -3.17 0.69
CA ALA A 114 -2.94 -3.41 1.32
C ALA A 114 -3.07 -3.74 2.81
N ARG A 115 -3.98 -3.06 3.53
CA ARG A 115 -4.31 -3.39 4.91
C ARG A 115 -4.84 -4.82 5.03
N CYS A 116 -5.79 -5.21 4.19
CA CYS A 116 -6.33 -6.56 4.15
C CYS A 116 -5.24 -7.60 3.88
N LEU A 117 -4.42 -7.38 2.85
CA LEU A 117 -3.32 -8.26 2.48
C LEU A 117 -2.28 -8.40 3.59
N GLY A 118 -2.00 -7.31 4.31
CA GLY A 118 -1.12 -7.32 5.48
C GLY A 118 -1.61 -8.24 6.59
N ARG A 119 -2.90 -8.13 6.92
CA ARG A 119 -3.55 -9.00 7.91
C ARG A 119 -3.53 -10.46 7.46
N LEU A 120 -3.81 -10.71 6.18
CA LEU A 120 -3.77 -12.06 5.60
C LEU A 120 -2.36 -12.68 5.69
N LYS A 121 -1.32 -11.94 5.28
CA LYS A 121 0.09 -12.38 5.32
C LYS A 121 0.59 -12.67 6.74
N GLN A 122 -0.03 -12.05 7.75
CA GLN A 122 0.29 -12.25 9.17
C GLN A 122 -0.59 -13.32 9.83
N GLY A 123 -1.49 -13.98 9.09
CA GLY A 123 -2.41 -14.97 9.64
C GLY A 123 -3.47 -14.38 10.59
N LEU A 124 -3.74 -13.08 10.50
CA LEU A 124 -4.74 -12.41 11.33
C LEU A 124 -6.16 -12.66 10.80
N VAL A 125 -7.13 -12.65 11.71
CA VAL A 125 -8.55 -12.85 11.37
C VAL A 125 -9.06 -11.67 10.53
N LEU A 126 -9.74 -11.98 9.43
CA LEU A 126 -10.44 -11.05 8.57
C LEU A 126 -11.97 -11.24 8.72
N PRO A 127 -12.79 -10.18 8.63
CA PRO A 127 -14.23 -10.27 8.89
C PRO A 127 -14.95 -11.24 7.95
N ASP A 128 -14.53 -11.26 6.69
CA ASP A 128 -15.27 -11.92 5.61
C ASP A 128 -14.64 -13.24 5.14
N ARG A 129 -13.68 -13.80 5.90
CA ARG A 129 -13.04 -15.08 5.56
C ARG A 129 -12.44 -15.80 6.75
N HIS A 130 -12.30 -17.12 6.61
CA HIS A 130 -11.53 -17.91 7.54
C HIS A 130 -10.03 -17.53 7.48
N PRO A 131 -9.32 -17.57 8.62
CA PRO A 131 -7.87 -17.39 8.64
C PRO A 131 -7.18 -18.37 7.69
N LEU A 132 -6.18 -17.89 6.96
CA LEU A 132 -5.37 -18.74 6.11
C LEU A 132 -4.50 -19.64 6.98
N ASP A 133 -4.74 -20.95 6.95
CA ASP A 133 -3.83 -21.95 7.52
C ASP A 133 -2.93 -22.49 6.40
N PRO A 134 -1.63 -22.17 6.38
CA PRO A 134 -0.71 -22.64 5.34
C PRO A 134 -0.63 -24.16 5.21
N LYS A 135 -1.01 -24.92 6.25
CA LYS A 135 -0.99 -26.39 6.25
C LYS A 135 -2.23 -26.99 5.58
N LEU A 136 -3.33 -26.24 5.53
CA LEU A 136 -4.63 -26.69 4.99
C LEU A 136 -5.01 -25.94 3.71
N ALA A 137 -4.33 -24.84 3.40
CA ALA A 137 -4.61 -23.98 2.27
C ALA A 137 -4.39 -24.70 0.93
N ASN A 138 -5.33 -24.48 0.02
CA ASN A 138 -5.28 -24.96 -1.36
C ASN A 138 -4.70 -23.87 -2.29
N PRO A 139 -4.35 -24.19 -3.56
CA PRO A 139 -3.76 -23.22 -4.49
C PRO A 139 -4.59 -21.94 -4.76
N GLU A 140 -5.90 -21.98 -4.59
CA GLU A 140 -6.79 -20.82 -4.76
C GLU A 140 -6.64 -19.84 -3.60
N ASP A 141 -6.47 -20.35 -2.37
CA ASP A 141 -6.27 -19.53 -1.17
C ASP A 141 -5.01 -18.64 -1.26
N TYR A 142 -4.03 -19.08 -2.05
CA TYR A 142 -2.79 -18.34 -2.29
C TYR A 142 -2.91 -17.27 -3.38
N GLN A 143 -3.98 -17.24 -4.19
CA GLN A 143 -4.11 -16.25 -5.26
C GLN A 143 -4.15 -14.83 -4.72
N ASP A 144 -4.81 -14.61 -3.59
CA ASP A 144 -4.87 -13.31 -2.93
C ASP A 144 -3.51 -12.85 -2.39
N LEU A 145 -2.58 -13.77 -2.16
CA LEU A 145 -1.24 -13.45 -1.66
C LEU A 145 -0.28 -12.99 -2.76
N LEU A 146 -0.62 -13.26 -4.02
CA LEU A 146 0.23 -12.95 -5.14
C LEU A 146 0.15 -11.46 -5.46
N LEU A 147 1.31 -10.79 -5.45
CA LEU A 147 1.40 -9.36 -5.76
C LEU A 147 0.82 -9.01 -7.14
N ARG A 148 1.01 -9.89 -8.14
CA ARG A 148 0.46 -9.68 -9.48
C ARG A 148 -1.07 -9.58 -9.53
N ASN A 149 -1.76 -10.06 -8.48
CA ASN A 149 -3.20 -10.04 -8.35
C ASN A 149 -3.69 -8.83 -7.53
N THR A 150 -2.78 -7.96 -7.05
CA THR A 150 -3.20 -6.75 -6.34
C THR A 150 -3.95 -5.80 -7.30
N PRO A 151 -4.98 -5.07 -6.84
CA PRO A 151 -5.68 -4.10 -7.67
C PRO A 151 -4.73 -3.11 -8.32
N PHE A 152 -4.94 -2.84 -9.62
CA PHE A 152 -4.14 -1.89 -10.41
C PHE A 152 -2.65 -2.24 -10.53
N PHE A 153 -2.29 -3.53 -10.45
CA PHE A 153 -0.90 -3.97 -10.61
C PHE A 153 -0.38 -3.79 -12.05
N TYR A 154 -1.19 -4.22 -13.04
CA TYR A 154 -0.85 -4.08 -14.47
C TYR A 154 -1.61 -2.94 -15.15
N ASP A 155 -2.77 -2.58 -14.60
CA ASP A 155 -3.70 -1.66 -15.24
C ASP A 155 -3.46 -0.24 -14.77
N VAL A 156 -3.32 0.65 -15.75
CA VAL A 156 -3.48 2.08 -15.51
C VAL A 156 -4.98 2.34 -15.35
N PRO A 157 -5.44 3.11 -14.34
CA PRO A 157 -6.87 3.33 -14.12
C PRO A 157 -7.57 3.72 -15.43
N SER A 158 -8.70 3.08 -15.76
CA SER A 158 -9.40 3.26 -17.05
C SER A 158 -9.72 4.72 -17.38
N LEU A 159 -9.96 5.54 -16.35
CA LEU A 159 -10.12 7.00 -16.46
C LEU A 159 -8.84 7.71 -16.94
N PHE A 160 -7.65 7.22 -16.59
CA PHE A 160 -6.39 7.73 -17.11
C PHE A 160 -6.17 7.31 -18.57
N ALA A 161 -6.59 6.11 -18.96
CA ALA A 161 -6.56 5.70 -20.37
C ALA A 161 -7.46 6.61 -21.23
N LEU A 162 -8.62 7.02 -20.71
CA LEU A 162 -9.49 8.00 -21.36
C LEU A 162 -8.81 9.37 -21.52
N ILE A 163 -8.13 9.87 -20.48
CA ILE A 163 -7.34 11.12 -20.55
C ILE A 163 -6.20 11.02 -21.56
N LEU A 164 -5.47 9.89 -21.59
CA LEU A 164 -4.41 9.65 -22.58
C LEU A 164 -4.95 9.61 -24.02
N SER A 165 -6.17 9.12 -24.22
CA SER A 165 -6.82 9.07 -25.54
C SER A 165 -7.46 10.38 -25.99
N SER A 166 -7.51 11.39 -25.09
CA SER A 166 -8.14 12.69 -25.34
C SER A 166 -7.13 13.77 -25.81
N ILE A 167 -5.89 13.36 -26.08
CA ILE A 167 -4.77 14.17 -26.58
C ILE A 167 -4.40 13.65 -27.97
#